data_AF-A0A7C1V837-F1
#
_entry.id   AF-A0A7C1V837-F1
#
_cell.length_a   1.000
_cell.length_b   1.000
_cell.length_c   1.000
_cell.angle_alpha   90.00
_cell.angle_beta   90.00
_cell.angle_gamma   90.00
#
_symmetry.space_group_name_H-M   'P 1'
#
loop_
_entity.id
_entity.type
_entity.pdbx_description
1 polymer ?
#
loop_
_entity_poly.entity_id
_entity_poly.type
_entity_poly.pdbx_seq_one_letter_code
_entity_poly.pdbx_strand_id
1 'polypeptide(L)'
;MNFCPECENVLYPTKKYLYCKACQRSFILKKKGKLMPYISMDNSSNFEFSNDLNDNIIVKKIEKNELLKMNKIGILEYFHFFPYNQFRESQENLIKQIGESAKERKNILLVAPNGTGKTVIALSALLPLAIEKNLKIIYMCRTHAQNRRVIK
;
A
#
# COMPACT_ATOMS: atom_id res chain seq x y z
N MET A 1 8.85 2.78 29.65
CA MET A 1 8.07 2.20 28.52
C MET A 1 8.48 2.96 27.26
N ASN A 2 8.66 2.27 26.13
CA ASN A 2 9.05 2.94 24.87
C ASN A 2 7.81 3.30 24.06
N PHE A 3 7.78 4.49 23.48
CA PHE A 3 6.66 4.99 22.68
C PHE A 3 7.05 5.08 21.21
N CYS A 4 6.08 4.84 20.33
CA CYS A 4 6.29 4.91 18.90
C CYS A 4 6.49 6.38 18.49
N PRO A 5 7.58 6.73 17.78
CA PRO A 5 7.83 8.11 17.37
C PRO A 5 6.84 8.63 16.32
N GLU A 6 6.01 7.76 15.74
CA GLU A 6 5.10 8.10 14.64
C GLU A 6 3.65 8.28 15.09
N CYS A 7 3.24 7.64 16.18
CA CYS A 7 1.84 7.64 16.61
C CYS A 7 1.67 7.66 18.14
N GLU A 8 2.76 7.87 18.87
CA GLU A 8 2.81 8.03 20.33
C GLU A 8 2.24 6.86 21.15
N ASN A 9 1.86 5.75 20.50
CA ASN A 9 1.38 4.54 21.14
C ASN A 9 2.52 3.71 21.75
N VAL A 10 2.20 2.90 22.74
CA VAL A 10 3.15 2.01 23.44
C VAL A 10 3.75 0.99 22.47
N LEU A 11 5.07 0.83 22.55
CA LEU A 11 5.81 -0.21 21.85
C LEU A 11 5.88 -1.49 22.68
N TYR A 12 5.58 -2.62 22.03
CA TYR A 12 5.63 -3.95 22.61
C TYR A 12 6.99 -4.60 22.31
N PRO A 13 7.76 -5.07 23.30
CA PRO A 13 9.03 -5.75 23.07
C PRO A 13 8.84 -7.12 22.43
N THR A 14 9.61 -7.41 21.39
CA THR A 14 9.84 -8.76 20.84
C THR A 14 11.29 -9.18 21.09
N LYS A 15 11.65 -10.42 20.71
CA LYS A 15 13.02 -10.95 20.90
C LYS A 15 14.13 -10.12 20.23
N LYS A 16 13.82 -9.38 19.15
CA LYS A 16 14.80 -8.64 18.34
C LYS A 16 14.50 -7.15 18.18
N TYR A 17 13.25 -6.72 18.36
CA TYR A 17 12.81 -5.35 18.07
C TYR A 17 11.64 -4.95 18.98
N LEU A 18 11.17 -3.71 18.82
CA LEU A 18 10.02 -3.12 19.48
C LEU A 18 8.93 -2.91 18.43
N TYR A 19 7.73 -3.43 18.67
CA TYR A 19 6.64 -3.41 17.70
C TYR A 19 5.51 -2.48 18.14
N CYS A 20 5.05 -1.62 17.23
CA CYS A 20 3.85 -0.81 17.46
C CYS A 20 2.62 -1.49 16.85
N LYS A 21 1.61 -1.83 17.66
CA LYS A 21 0.35 -2.38 17.14
C LYS A 21 -0.48 -1.37 16.32
N ALA A 22 -0.36 -0.08 16.61
CA ALA A 22 -1.17 0.95 15.96
C ALA A 22 -0.71 1.25 14.54
N CYS A 23 0.59 1.46 14.32
CA CYS A 23 1.14 1.75 12.99
C CYS A 23 1.79 0.53 12.32
N GLN A 24 1.81 -0.62 12.99
CA GLN A 24 2.39 -1.90 12.52
C GLN A 24 3.88 -1.82 12.14
N ARG A 25 4.61 -0.82 12.66
CA ARG A 25 6.05 -0.65 12.43
C ARG A 25 6.88 -1.27 13.55
N SER A 26 8.07 -1.70 13.17
CA SER A 26 9.07 -2.28 14.07
C SER A 26 10.24 -1.32 14.25
N PHE A 27 10.84 -1.31 15.44
CA PHE A 27 11.93 -0.41 15.80
C PHE A 27 13.03 -1.13 16.59
N ILE A 28 14.29 -0.77 16.42
CA ILE A 28 15.41 -1.18 17.28
C ILE A 28 15.82 -0.02 18.19
N LEU A 29 16.12 -0.33 19.45
CA LEU A 29 16.73 0.60 20.39
C LEU A 29 18.26 0.59 20.21
N LYS A 30 18.87 1.72 19.84
CA LYS A 30 20.34 1.86 19.81
C LYS A 30 20.87 2.30 21.18
N LYS A 31 22.19 2.12 21.41
CA LYS A 31 22.92 2.42 22.67
C LYS A 31 22.71 3.84 23.25
N LYS A 32 22.18 4.79 22.48
CA LYS A 32 21.84 6.16 22.93
C LYS A 32 20.34 6.35 23.25
N GLY A 33 19.55 5.29 23.39
CA GLY A 33 18.10 5.37 23.62
C GLY A 33 17.29 5.79 22.38
N LYS A 34 17.95 6.03 21.23
CA LYS A 34 17.29 6.41 19.99
C LYS A 34 16.63 5.20 19.33
N LEU A 35 15.34 5.32 19.03
CA LEU A 35 14.58 4.34 18.25
C LEU A 35 14.82 4.55 16.75
N MET A 36 15.16 3.48 16.04
CA MET A 36 15.26 3.47 14.58
C MET A 36 14.35 2.39 13.99
N PRO A 37 13.77 2.57 12.79
CA PRO A 37 13.01 1.52 12.13
C PRO A 37 13.80 0.22 12.00
N TYR A 38 13.16 -0.90 12.30
CA TYR A 38 13.72 -2.23 12.10
C TYR A 38 13.28 -2.75 10.73
N ILE A 39 14.26 -3.09 9.89
CA ILE A 39 14.07 -3.76 8.60
C ILE A 39 14.62 -5.17 8.79
N SER A 40 13.77 -6.19 8.66
CA SER A 40 14.23 -7.57 8.56
C SER A 40 14.75 -7.81 7.15
N MET A 41 16.06 -7.99 7.00
CA MET A 41 16.64 -8.56 5.80
C MET A 41 16.46 -10.07 5.88
N ASP A 42 15.42 -10.58 5.24
CA ASP A 42 15.26 -12.01 5.01
C ASP A 42 16.02 -12.35 3.72
N ASN A 43 17.20 -12.96 3.88
CA ASN A 43 17.99 -13.51 2.77
C ASN A 43 17.25 -14.70 2.14
N SER A 44 16.46 -14.47 1.08
CA SER A 44 16.19 -15.47 0.03
C SER A 44 15.34 -14.89 -1.11
N SER A 45 16.01 -14.34 -2.12
CA SER A 45 15.76 -14.58 -3.55
C SER A 45 16.51 -13.54 -4.38
N ASN A 46 17.29 -14.03 -5.33
CA ASN A 46 18.17 -13.26 -6.20
C ASN A 46 17.37 -12.26 -7.04
N PHE A 47 17.79 -10.99 -7.02
CA PHE A 47 17.66 -10.12 -8.18
C PHE A 47 18.99 -9.40 -8.37
N GLU A 48 19.74 -9.85 -9.38
CA GLU A 48 20.96 -9.21 -9.82
C GLU A 48 20.64 -7.79 -10.30
N PHE A 49 21.29 -6.79 -9.71
CA PHE A 49 21.54 -5.54 -10.42
C PHE A 49 23.03 -5.25 -10.33
N SER A 50 23.69 -5.49 -11.45
CA SER A 50 25.10 -5.19 -11.68
C SER A 50 25.37 -3.69 -11.64
N ASN A 51 26.35 -3.35 -10.80
CA ASN A 51 27.35 -2.29 -10.90
C ASN A 51 26.90 -0.82 -10.98
N ASP A 52 27.15 -0.16 -9.85
CA ASP A 52 27.96 1.06 -9.73
C ASP A 52 27.52 2.31 -10.47
N LEU A 53 26.87 3.20 -9.72
CA LEU A 53 27.13 4.64 -9.70
C LEU A 53 26.67 5.21 -8.34
N ASN A 54 27.64 5.30 -7.42
CA ASN A 54 27.84 6.27 -6.34
C ASN A 54 26.63 6.95 -5.67
N ASP A 55 26.48 6.64 -4.38
CA ASP A 55 26.32 7.56 -3.24
C ASP A 55 25.47 8.84 -3.42
N ASN A 56 24.29 8.81 -2.76
CA ASN A 56 23.72 9.84 -1.86
C ASN A 56 22.18 9.86 -1.92
N ILE A 57 21.50 8.86 -1.35
CA ILE A 57 20.06 9.00 -1.04
C ILE A 57 19.91 9.53 0.39
N ILE A 58 20.07 10.85 0.51
CA ILE A 58 19.51 11.60 1.62
C ILE A 58 17.99 11.44 1.51
N VAL A 59 17.36 10.74 2.45
CA VAL A 59 15.90 10.67 2.57
C VAL A 59 15.40 12.07 2.92
N LYS A 60 15.19 12.90 1.90
CA LYS A 60 14.50 14.19 2.02
C LYS A 60 13.02 13.91 2.25
N LYS A 61 12.47 14.60 3.24
CA LYS A 61 11.04 14.71 3.51
C LYS A 61 10.35 15.12 2.21
N ILE A 62 9.54 14.23 1.64
CA ILE A 62 8.85 14.45 0.37
C ILE A 62 7.91 15.64 0.54
N GLU A 63 8.28 16.77 -0.05
CA GLU A 63 7.42 17.95 -0.12
C GLU A 63 6.23 17.66 -1.04
N LYS A 64 5.07 18.25 -0.72
CA LYS A 64 3.78 18.16 -1.43
C LYS A 64 3.87 18.39 -2.95
N ASN A 65 4.99 18.96 -3.41
CA ASN A 65 5.31 19.26 -4.80
C ASN A 65 5.89 18.07 -5.59
N GLU A 66 6.31 16.97 -4.97
CA GLU A 66 6.76 15.76 -5.70
C GLU A 66 5.61 14.91 -6.25
N LEU A 67 4.44 14.89 -5.58
CA LEU A 67 3.22 14.29 -6.16
C LEU A 67 2.81 14.99 -7.47
N LEU A 68 3.02 16.31 -7.55
CA LEU A 68 2.78 17.12 -8.74
C LEU A 68 3.83 16.90 -9.83
N LYS A 69 5.03 16.43 -9.49
CA LYS A 69 6.08 16.05 -10.47
C LYS A 69 5.86 14.65 -11.06
N MET A 70 5.14 13.77 -10.37
CA MET A 70 4.69 12.47 -10.93
C MET A 70 3.63 12.63 -12.04
N ASN A 71 3.09 13.85 -12.24
CA ASN A 71 2.12 14.16 -13.30
C ASN A 71 2.75 14.43 -14.68
N LYS A 72 4.06 14.15 -14.87
CA LYS A 72 4.66 14.06 -16.21
C LYS A 72 5.07 12.62 -16.48
N ILE A 73 4.13 11.86 -17.05
CA ILE A 73 4.31 10.52 -17.64
C ILE A 73 4.66 9.42 -16.63
N GLY A 74 3.68 8.96 -15.87
CA GLY A 74 3.76 7.71 -15.12
C GLY A 74 2.48 6.91 -15.32
N ILE A 75 2.58 5.71 -15.89
CA ILE A 75 1.45 4.80 -16.02
C ILE A 75 0.90 4.54 -14.62
N LEU A 76 -0.35 4.95 -14.39
CA LEU A 76 -1.04 4.64 -13.15
C LEU A 76 -1.37 3.15 -13.16
N GLU A 77 -0.81 2.44 -12.19
CA GLU A 77 -1.04 1.02 -11.95
C GLU A 77 -1.82 0.78 -10.66
N TYR A 78 -2.38 -0.42 -10.53
CA TYR A 78 -3.25 -0.80 -9.39
C TYR A 78 -2.59 -0.65 -8.01
N PHE A 79 -1.28 -0.85 -7.91
CA PHE A 79 -0.54 -0.75 -6.65
C PHE A 79 -0.47 0.69 -6.11
N HIS A 80 -0.57 1.72 -6.97
CA HIS A 80 -0.62 3.12 -6.52
C HIS A 80 -1.91 3.43 -5.75
N PHE A 81 -2.97 2.64 -5.97
CA PHE A 81 -4.27 2.79 -5.32
C PHE A 81 -4.52 1.71 -4.27
N PHE A 82 -3.54 0.86 -3.98
CA PHE A 82 -3.67 -0.16 -2.95
C PHE A 82 -3.11 0.39 -1.63
N PRO A 83 -3.91 0.45 -0.55
CA PRO A 83 -3.56 1.18 0.67
C PRO A 83 -2.62 0.41 1.60
N TYR A 84 -2.26 -0.83 1.27
CA TYR A 84 -1.40 -1.68 2.10
C TYR A 84 -0.09 -1.98 1.37
N ASN A 85 0.99 -2.17 2.12
CA ASN A 85 2.32 -2.43 1.55
C ASN A 85 2.44 -3.80 0.87
N GLN A 86 1.51 -4.71 1.14
CA GLN A 86 1.54 -6.09 0.64
C GLN A 86 0.13 -6.59 0.35
N PHE A 87 0.00 -7.38 -0.71
CA PHE A 87 -1.21 -8.12 -1.03
C PHE A 87 -1.30 -9.37 -0.16
N ARG A 88 -2.53 -9.74 0.23
CA ARG A 88 -2.80 -11.09 0.73
C ARG A 88 -2.87 -12.06 -0.43
N GLU A 89 -2.80 -13.35 -0.11
CA GLU A 89 -2.99 -14.43 -1.07
C GLU A 89 -4.23 -14.18 -1.95
N SER A 90 -4.09 -14.39 -3.26
CA SER A 90 -5.08 -14.17 -4.33
C SER A 90 -5.52 -12.73 -4.61
N GLN A 91 -5.27 -11.75 -3.73
CA GLN A 91 -5.80 -10.38 -3.93
C GLN A 91 -5.26 -9.73 -5.19
N GLU A 92 -3.95 -9.86 -5.44
CA GLU A 92 -3.32 -9.27 -6.62
C GLU A 92 -3.88 -9.88 -7.92
N ASN A 93 -4.09 -11.20 -7.93
CA ASN A 93 -4.69 -11.88 -9.08
C ASN A 93 -6.13 -11.40 -9.34
N LEU A 94 -6.93 -11.23 -8.28
CA LEU A 94 -8.28 -10.69 -8.40
C LEU A 94 -8.28 -9.25 -8.94
N ILE A 95 -7.34 -8.41 -8.49
CA ILE A 95 -7.18 -7.03 -9.00
C ILE A 95 -6.88 -7.06 -10.50
N LYS A 96 -5.92 -7.89 -10.94
CA LYS A 96 -5.56 -8.04 -12.35
C LYS A 96 -6.75 -8.51 -13.19
N GLN A 97 -7.47 -9.54 -12.74
CA GLN A 97 -8.67 -10.06 -13.42
C GLN A 97 -9.78 -9.00 -13.57
N ILE A 98 -10.04 -8.21 -12.52
CA ILE A 98 -11.02 -7.11 -12.59
C ILE A 98 -10.55 -6.05 -13.58
N GLY A 99 -9.27 -5.68 -13.54
CA GLY A 99 -8.69 -4.69 -14.44
C GLY A 99 -8.74 -5.10 -15.91
N GLU A 100 -8.39 -6.35 -16.21
CA GLU A 100 -8.48 -6.93 -17.56
C GLU A 100 -9.92 -6.98 -18.06
N SER A 101 -10.85 -7.50 -17.25
CA SER A 101 -12.27 -7.56 -17.59
C SER A 101 -12.84 -6.16 -17.88
N ALA A 102 -12.47 -5.16 -17.08
CA ALA A 102 -12.88 -3.78 -17.29
C ALA A 102 -12.26 -3.16 -18.57
N LYS A 103 -10.99 -3.46 -18.87
CA LYS A 103 -10.33 -3.03 -20.13
C LYS A 103 -11.03 -3.63 -21.35
N GLU A 104 -11.45 -4.89 -21.26
CA GLU A 104 -12.20 -5.62 -22.28
C GLU A 104 -13.71 -5.26 -22.35
N ARG A 105 -14.19 -4.38 -21.45
CA ARG A 105 -15.61 -4.02 -21.31
C ARG A 105 -16.52 -5.23 -21.07
N LYS A 106 -16.02 -6.22 -20.32
CA LYS A 106 -16.78 -7.41 -19.90
C LYS A 106 -17.29 -7.24 -18.47
N ASN A 107 -18.32 -8.03 -18.13
CA ASN A 107 -18.83 -8.15 -16.78
C ASN A 107 -18.05 -9.23 -16.02
N ILE A 108 -17.82 -9.03 -14.72
CA ILE A 108 -17.16 -10.01 -13.83
C ILE A 108 -18.02 -10.28 -12.61
N LEU A 109 -18.13 -11.55 -12.23
CA LEU A 109 -18.76 -11.98 -10.98
C LEU A 109 -17.66 -12.41 -10.00
N LEU A 110 -17.48 -11.66 -8.92
CA LEU A 110 -16.45 -11.91 -7.93
C LEU A 110 -17.00 -12.74 -6.76
N VAL A 111 -16.43 -13.94 -6.56
CA VAL A 111 -16.67 -14.74 -5.35
C VAL A 111 -15.55 -14.47 -4.36
N ALA A 112 -15.82 -13.65 -3.34
CA ALA A 112 -14.84 -13.29 -2.32
C ALA A 112 -15.47 -13.24 -0.92
N PRO A 113 -14.92 -13.96 0.07
CA PRO A 113 -15.45 -13.97 1.43
C PRO A 113 -15.30 -12.61 2.12
N ASN A 114 -15.90 -12.48 3.30
CA ASN A 114 -15.76 -11.28 4.09
C ASN A 114 -14.31 -11.12 4.57
N GLY A 115 -13.84 -9.88 4.65
CA GLY A 115 -12.45 -9.60 5.03
C GLY A 115 -11.43 -9.68 3.90
N THR A 116 -11.77 -10.19 2.71
CA THR A 116 -10.88 -10.23 1.52
C THR A 116 -10.55 -8.85 0.96
N GLY A 117 -11.19 -7.78 1.41
CA GLY A 117 -10.92 -6.43 0.89
C GLY A 117 -11.58 -6.17 -0.46
N LYS A 118 -12.76 -6.76 -0.72
CA LYS A 118 -13.54 -6.62 -1.97
C LYS A 118 -13.59 -5.19 -2.50
N THR A 119 -13.88 -4.23 -1.61
CA THR A 119 -13.93 -2.81 -1.96
C THR A 119 -12.57 -2.28 -2.43
N VAL A 120 -11.51 -2.55 -1.66
CA VAL A 120 -10.15 -2.08 -1.98
C VAL A 120 -9.67 -2.70 -3.28
N ILE A 121 -9.83 -4.01 -3.46
CA ILE A 121 -9.45 -4.74 -4.69
C ILE A 121 -10.16 -4.15 -5.90
N ALA A 122 -11.48 -3.94 -5.83
CA ALA A 122 -12.25 -3.38 -6.94
C ALA A 122 -11.81 -1.94 -7.27
N LEU A 123 -11.61 -1.09 -6.27
CA LEU A 123 -11.19 0.30 -6.49
C LEU A 123 -9.76 0.38 -7.03
N SER A 124 -8.83 -0.40 -6.48
CA SER A 124 -7.44 -0.43 -6.96
C SER A 124 -7.34 -0.92 -8.41
N ALA A 125 -8.22 -1.84 -8.83
CA ALA A 125 -8.29 -2.30 -10.21
C ALA A 125 -8.87 -1.25 -11.18
N LEU A 126 -9.89 -0.48 -10.74
CA LEU A 126 -10.67 0.40 -11.62
C LEU A 126 -10.18 1.84 -11.67
N LEU A 127 -9.60 2.37 -10.58
CA LEU A 127 -9.13 3.76 -10.51
C LEU A 127 -8.09 4.11 -11.59
N PRO A 128 -7.06 3.28 -11.85
CA PRO A 128 -6.09 3.60 -12.90
C PRO A 128 -6.76 3.75 -14.26
N LEU A 129 -7.61 2.79 -14.63
CA LEU A 129 -8.36 2.80 -15.89
C LEU A 129 -9.32 3.99 -15.99
N ALA A 130 -9.98 4.34 -14.87
CA ALA A 130 -10.93 5.44 -14.84
C ALA A 130 -10.23 6.79 -15.02
N ILE A 131 -9.05 6.98 -14.42
CA ILE A 131 -8.26 8.20 -14.58
C ILE A 131 -7.68 8.28 -16.00
N GLU A 132 -7.07 7.20 -16.47
CA GLU A 132 -6.47 7.11 -17.81
C GLU A 132 -7.49 7.44 -18.91
N LYS A 133 -8.71 6.91 -18.79
CA LYS A 133 -9.76 7.04 -19.82
C LYS A 133 -10.80 8.12 -19.50
N ASN A 134 -10.59 8.93 -18.47
CA ASN A 134 -11.53 9.96 -18.00
C ASN A 134 -12.97 9.40 -17.79
N LEU A 135 -13.09 8.24 -17.16
CA LEU A 135 -14.35 7.57 -16.85
C LEU A 135 -14.82 7.87 -15.42
N LYS A 136 -16.11 7.62 -15.16
CA LYS A 136 -16.71 7.72 -13.83
C LYS A 136 -16.95 6.33 -13.25
N ILE A 137 -16.64 6.16 -11.96
CA ILE A 137 -16.97 4.94 -11.20
C ILE A 137 -18.30 5.17 -10.47
N ILE A 138 -19.28 4.32 -10.74
CA ILE A 138 -20.56 4.31 -10.01
C ILE A 138 -20.50 3.20 -8.96
N TYR A 139 -20.38 3.57 -7.69
CA TYR A 139 -20.32 2.63 -6.58
C TYR A 139 -21.69 2.47 -5.93
N MET A 140 -22.27 1.27 -6.05
CA MET A 140 -23.58 0.94 -5.50
C MET A 140 -23.45 0.06 -4.26
N CYS A 141 -24.19 0.40 -3.21
CA CYS A 141 -24.24 -0.32 -1.95
C CYS A 141 -25.68 -0.54 -1.51
N ARG A 142 -25.93 -1.57 -0.70
CA ARG A 142 -27.27 -1.84 -0.15
C ARG A 142 -27.70 -0.78 0.87
N THR A 143 -26.77 -0.24 1.66
CA THR A 143 -27.07 0.68 2.77
C THR A 143 -26.19 1.93 2.75
N HIS A 144 -26.73 3.03 3.26
CA HIS A 144 -25.96 4.28 3.45
C HIS A 144 -24.76 4.10 4.37
N ALA A 145 -24.86 3.23 5.38
CA ALA A 145 -23.77 2.95 6.31
C ALA A 145 -22.57 2.29 5.60
N GLN A 146 -22.81 1.39 4.64
CA GLN A 146 -21.76 0.80 3.82
C GLN A 146 -21.12 1.84 2.89
N ASN A 147 -21.92 2.69 2.25
CA ASN A 147 -21.40 3.74 1.38
C ASN A 147 -20.48 4.71 2.16
N ARG A 148 -20.90 5.11 3.37
CA ARG A 148 -20.08 6.00 4.22
C ARG A 148 -18.72 5.41 4.56
N ARG A 149 -18.56 4.08 4.67
CA ARG A 149 -17.26 3.45 4.99
C ARG A 149 -16.21 3.59 3.88
N VAL A 150 -16.64 3.87 2.64
CA VAL A 150 -15.73 3.96 1.49
C VAL A 150 -15.19 5.36 1.30
N ILE A 151 -15.97 6.38 1.67
CA ILE A 151 -15.67 7.80 1.42
C ILE A 151 -14.98 8.46 2.63
N LYS A 152 -15.22 7.94 3.83
CA LYS A 152 -14.97 8.64 5.10
C LYS A 152 -13.61 8.28 5.72
#